data_AF-A0A964VIV9-F1
#
_entry.id   AF-A0A964VIV9-F1
#
_cell.length_a   1.000
_cell.length_b   1.000
_cell.length_c   1.000
_cell.angle_alpha   90.00
_cell.angle_beta   90.00
_cell.angle_gamma   90.00
#
_symmetry.space_group_name_H-M   'P 1'
#
loop_
_entity.id
_entity.type
_entity.pdbx_description
1 polymer ?
#
loop_
_entity_poly.entity_id
_entity_poly.type
_entity_poly.pdbx_seq_one_letter_code
_entity_poly.pdbx_strand_id
1 'polypeptide(L)'
;MPGFPKAHPELRFHELLSPDQPTPWEAELPKLFIAGMPKLNECVFFHPPTRSLIVADLVFNLSADQPLLGKLILKVIANYGKVTCSRLFRAFIKDRQAFGNSVEEVLGWDIERVIVGHGENLTQDGKQVLRQSFSWLTS
;
A
#
# COMPACT_ATOMS: atom_id res chain seq x y z
N MET A 1 6.52 -13.43 -1.17
CA MET A 1 6.33 -12.61 -2.38
C MET A 1 6.98 -13.29 -3.56
N PRO A 2 6.31 -13.37 -4.72
CA PRO A 2 6.90 -13.88 -5.96
C PRO A 2 8.23 -13.17 -6.30
N GLY A 3 9.21 -13.91 -6.83
CA GLY A 3 10.50 -13.36 -7.28
C GLY A 3 11.60 -13.27 -6.22
N PHE A 4 11.26 -13.07 -4.94
CA PHE A 4 12.25 -12.92 -3.86
C PHE A 4 13.15 -14.16 -3.67
N PRO A 5 12.66 -15.41 -3.72
CA PRO A 5 13.53 -16.59 -3.61
C PRO A 5 14.55 -16.73 -4.74
N LYS A 6 14.27 -16.18 -5.94
CA LYS A 6 15.24 -16.18 -7.05
C LYS A 6 16.39 -15.20 -6.78
N ALA A 7 16.12 -14.10 -6.09
CA ALA A 7 17.14 -13.11 -5.71
C ALA A 7 17.98 -13.58 -4.52
N HIS A 8 17.39 -14.42 -3.65
CA HIS A 8 18.02 -14.93 -2.42
C HIS A 8 17.98 -16.46 -2.36
N PRO A 9 18.72 -17.16 -3.25
CA PRO A 9 18.75 -18.62 -3.28
C PRO A 9 19.36 -19.25 -2.02
N GLU A 10 20.11 -18.48 -1.22
CA GLU A 10 20.70 -18.87 0.05
C GLU A 10 19.67 -19.04 1.18
N LEU A 11 18.49 -18.40 1.05
CA LEU A 11 17.45 -18.42 2.07
C LEU A 11 16.48 -19.58 1.82
N ARG A 12 16.11 -20.28 2.90
CA ARG A 12 15.04 -21.27 2.87
C ARG A 12 13.72 -20.61 3.22
N PHE A 13 12.77 -20.67 2.29
CA PHE A 13 11.40 -20.19 2.49
C PHE A 13 10.49 -21.38 2.76
N HIS A 14 9.75 -21.33 3.86
CA HIS A 14 8.76 -22.36 4.16
C HIS A 14 7.56 -22.25 3.20
N GLU A 15 7.04 -21.04 3.04
CA GLU A 15 5.94 -20.73 2.13
C GLU A 15 6.11 -19.34 1.52
N LEU A 16 5.50 -19.14 0.36
CA LEU A 16 5.43 -17.84 -0.31
C LEU A 16 4.01 -17.32 -0.25
N LEU A 17 3.87 -16.06 0.17
CA LEU A 17 2.61 -15.36 0.03
C LEU A 17 2.21 -15.29 -1.46
N SER A 18 0.99 -15.73 -1.76
CA SER A 18 0.39 -15.71 -3.09
C SER A 18 -1.04 -15.15 -3.03
N PRO A 19 -1.58 -14.64 -4.15
CA PRO A 19 -2.93 -14.08 -4.20
C PRO A 19 -4.02 -15.14 -3.98
N ASP A 20 -3.83 -16.33 -4.57
CA ASP A 20 -4.88 -17.35 -4.67
C ASP A 20 -4.87 -18.36 -3.51
N GLN A 21 -3.95 -18.21 -2.55
CA GLN A 21 -3.81 -19.12 -1.42
C GLN A 21 -4.15 -18.43 -0.10
N PRO A 22 -5.11 -18.94 0.68
CA PRO A 22 -5.39 -18.41 2.01
C PRO A 22 -4.18 -18.63 2.92
N THR A 23 -3.91 -17.68 3.80
CA THR A 23 -2.91 -17.87 4.87
C THR A 23 -3.56 -18.52 6.10
N PRO A 24 -2.81 -19.21 6.96
CA PRO A 24 -3.35 -19.77 8.21
C PRO A 24 -4.03 -18.75 9.13
N TRP A 25 -3.67 -17.47 8.98
CA TRP A 25 -4.13 -16.32 9.77
C TRP A 25 -5.08 -15.39 9.00
N GLU A 26 -5.61 -15.81 7.84
CA GLU A 26 -6.49 -14.99 6.99
C GLU A 26 -7.70 -14.42 7.74
N ALA A 27 -8.24 -15.15 8.73
CA ALA A 27 -9.37 -14.70 9.54
C ALA A 27 -9.04 -13.51 10.46
N GLU A 28 -7.79 -13.42 10.92
CA GLU A 28 -7.32 -12.37 11.83
C GLU A 28 -6.65 -11.22 11.07
N LEU A 29 -6.02 -11.53 9.95
CA LEU A 29 -5.26 -10.59 9.14
C LEU A 29 -5.53 -10.84 7.65
N PRO A 30 -6.73 -10.51 7.14
CA PRO A 30 -7.02 -10.61 5.71
C PRO A 30 -5.96 -9.89 4.87
N LYS A 31 -5.63 -10.47 3.72
CA LYS A 31 -4.69 -9.88 2.77
C LYS A 31 -5.34 -9.57 1.43
N LEU A 32 -4.79 -8.60 0.72
CA LEU A 32 -5.16 -8.34 -0.66
C LEU A 32 -3.93 -7.96 -1.48
N PHE A 33 -3.74 -8.64 -2.61
CA PHE A 33 -2.75 -8.24 -3.60
C PHE A 33 -3.34 -7.16 -4.50
N ILE A 34 -2.60 -6.06 -4.67
CA ILE A 34 -3.05 -4.93 -5.49
C ILE A 34 -2.78 -5.24 -6.96
N ALA A 35 -3.86 -5.32 -7.74
CA ALA A 35 -3.80 -5.66 -9.15
C ALA A 35 -3.40 -4.47 -10.04
N GLY A 36 -3.17 -4.76 -11.32
CA GLY A 36 -2.88 -3.74 -12.34
C GLY A 36 -1.46 -3.19 -12.36
N MET A 37 -0.56 -3.75 -11.55
CA MET A 37 0.84 -3.34 -11.43
C MET A 37 1.79 -4.54 -11.67
N PRO A 38 1.88 -5.11 -12.88
CA PRO A 38 2.52 -6.42 -13.13
C PRO A 38 4.01 -6.52 -12.78
N LYS A 39 4.69 -5.39 -12.55
CA LYS A 39 6.10 -5.33 -12.12
C LYS A 39 6.26 -5.28 -10.60
N LEU A 40 5.20 -5.00 -9.86
CA LEU A 40 5.19 -4.90 -8.41
C LEU A 40 4.31 -6.00 -7.83
N ASN A 41 4.67 -6.49 -6.65
CA ASN A 41 3.90 -7.47 -5.90
C ASN A 41 3.40 -6.81 -4.61
N GLU A 42 2.68 -5.68 -4.73
CA GLU A 42 2.12 -5.00 -3.57
C GLU A 42 1.01 -5.85 -2.96
N CYS A 43 1.12 -6.08 -1.66
CA CYS A 43 0.12 -6.78 -0.87
C CYS A 43 -0.15 -5.96 0.38
N VAL A 44 -1.42 -5.70 0.65
CA VAL A 44 -1.85 -5.02 1.86
C VAL A 44 -2.48 -6.01 2.82
N PHE A 45 -2.49 -5.65 4.10
CA PHE A 45 -3.12 -6.44 5.15
C PHE A 45 -4.10 -5.58 5.93
N PHE A 46 -5.19 -6.17 6.37
CA PHE A 46 -6.15 -5.52 7.26
C PHE A 46 -6.21 -6.26 8.57
N HIS A 47 -6.15 -5.54 9.68
CA HIS A 47 -6.34 -6.11 11.02
C HIS A 47 -7.68 -5.60 11.58
N PRO A 48 -8.75 -6.41 11.53
CA PRO A 48 -10.09 -6.00 11.93
C PRO A 48 -10.21 -5.51 13.37
N PRO A 49 -9.60 -6.17 14.39
CA PRO A 49 -9.76 -5.74 15.79
C PRO A 49 -9.31 -4.30 16.06
N THR A 50 -8.27 -3.83 15.36
CA THR A 50 -7.78 -2.45 15.50
C THR A 50 -8.19 -1.55 14.34
N ARG A 51 -8.96 -2.06 13.37
CA ARG A 51 -9.37 -1.33 12.17
C ARG A 51 -8.17 -0.73 11.43
N SER A 52 -7.06 -1.48 11.36
CA SER A 52 -5.79 -1.00 10.80
C SER A 52 -5.53 -1.61 9.43
N LEU A 53 -5.35 -0.76 8.42
CA LEU A 53 -4.74 -1.14 7.16
C LEU A 53 -3.22 -1.05 7.28
N ILE A 54 -2.50 -2.06 6.81
CA ILE A 54 -1.04 -2.09 6.74
C ILE A 54 -0.64 -2.11 5.28
N VAL A 55 0.17 -1.15 4.87
CA VAL A 55 0.63 -0.98 3.49
C VAL A 55 2.15 -0.86 3.44
N ALA A 56 2.76 -1.35 2.36
CA ALA A 56 4.17 -1.11 2.10
C ALA A 56 4.29 0.16 1.25
N ASP A 57 3.91 0.06 -0.02
CA ASP A 57 4.13 1.11 -1.02
C ASP A 57 2.87 1.77 -1.58
N LEU A 58 1.69 1.25 -1.23
CA LEU A 58 0.42 1.74 -1.76
C LEU A 58 0.18 3.24 -1.47
N VAL A 59 0.46 3.70 -0.25
CA VAL A 59 0.41 5.11 0.15
C VAL A 59 1.54 5.45 1.12
N PHE A 60 2.05 6.68 1.00
CA PHE A 60 3.07 7.24 1.89
C PHE A 60 2.50 8.40 2.69
N ASN A 61 2.98 8.57 3.93
CA ASN A 61 2.66 9.73 4.78
C ASN A 61 3.94 10.41 5.27
N LEU A 62 4.68 11.00 4.35
CA LEU A 62 5.99 11.56 4.67
C LEU A 62 5.84 12.89 5.41
N SER A 63 6.45 12.96 6.59
CA SER A 63 6.36 14.12 7.47
C SER A 63 7.05 15.35 6.87
N ALA A 64 6.62 16.52 7.34
CA ALA A 64 7.13 17.81 6.88
C ALA A 64 8.49 18.19 7.50
N ASP A 65 9.02 17.37 8.41
CA ASP A 65 10.28 17.61 9.09
C ASP A 65 11.45 16.96 8.34
N GLN A 66 11.68 17.45 7.12
CA GLN A 66 12.79 17.03 6.28
C GLN A 66 13.65 18.24 5.91
N PRO A 67 14.98 18.11 5.78
CA PRO A 67 15.83 19.18 5.25
C PRO A 67 15.34 19.67 3.87
N LEU A 68 15.64 20.91 3.50
CA LEU A 68 15.08 21.58 2.30
C LEU A 68 15.22 20.75 1.01
N LEU A 69 16.36 20.08 0.84
CA LEU A 69 16.62 19.20 -0.31
C LEU A 69 15.74 17.93 -0.28
N GLY A 70 15.52 17.38 0.91
CA GLY A 70 14.56 16.29 1.14
C GLY A 70 13.13 16.71 0.78
N LYS A 71 12.70 17.92 1.17
CA LYS A 71 11.37 18.46 0.78
C LYS A 71 11.20 18.56 -0.73
N LEU A 72 12.25 18.94 -1.47
CA LEU A 72 12.22 19.05 -2.93
C LEU A 72 12.11 17.67 -3.61
N ILE A 73 12.92 16.70 -3.17
CA ILE A 73 12.87 15.32 -3.68
C ILE A 73 11.51 14.70 -3.37
N LEU A 74 11.00 14.90 -2.16
CA LEU A 74 9.70 14.39 -1.76
C LEU A 74 8.56 15.01 -2.55
N LYS A 75 8.60 16.30 -2.90
CA LYS A 75 7.63 16.92 -3.82
C LYS A 75 7.61 16.29 -5.21
N VAL A 76 8.76 15.81 -5.69
CA VAL A 76 8.88 15.15 -7.00
C VAL A 76 8.36 13.71 -6.97
N ILE A 77 8.48 13.04 -5.82
CA ILE A 77 8.10 11.63 -5.64
C ILE A 77 6.68 11.48 -5.09
N ALA A 78 6.18 12.44 -4.30
CA ALA A 78 4.91 12.38 -3.58
C ALA A 78 4.33 13.80 -3.36
N ASN A 79 3.02 13.90 -3.10
CA ASN A 79 2.45 15.16 -2.62
C ASN A 79 2.89 15.41 -1.17
N TYR A 80 3.84 16.32 -0.99
CA TYR A 80 4.37 16.74 0.30
C TYR A 80 3.26 17.15 1.29
N GLY A 81 3.32 16.66 2.53
CA GLY A 81 2.37 16.98 3.60
C GLY A 81 0.97 16.40 3.43
N LYS A 82 0.80 15.44 2.51
CA LYS A 82 -0.44 14.69 2.32
C LYS A 82 -0.15 13.21 2.17
N VAL A 83 -1.06 12.39 2.66
CA VAL A 83 -1.02 10.96 2.39
C VAL A 83 -1.30 10.76 0.91
N THR A 84 -0.41 10.07 0.22
CA THR A 84 -0.51 9.93 -1.23
C THR A 84 0.14 8.66 -1.71
N CYS A 85 -0.47 8.06 -2.74
CA CYS A 85 0.22 7.14 -3.61
C CYS A 85 1.36 7.88 -4.33
N SER A 86 2.59 7.39 -4.20
CA SER A 86 3.80 7.99 -4.81
C SER A 86 3.67 8.06 -6.34
N ARG A 87 4.20 9.12 -6.95
CA ARG A 87 4.26 9.28 -8.41
C ARG A 87 5.06 8.16 -9.07
N LEU A 88 6.13 7.69 -8.42
CA LEU A 88 6.91 6.55 -8.90
C LEU A 88 6.05 5.29 -8.87
N PHE A 89 5.34 5.04 -7.76
CA PHE A 89 4.43 3.90 -7.64
C PHE A 89 3.33 3.96 -8.71
N ARG A 90 2.70 5.13 -8.92
CA ARG A 90 1.69 5.33 -9.97
C ARG A 90 2.22 5.01 -11.38
N ALA A 91 3.50 5.26 -11.67
CA ALA A 91 4.09 4.96 -12.98
C ALA A 91 4.17 3.44 -13.29
N PHE A 92 4.08 2.59 -12.26
CA PHE A 92 4.01 1.13 -12.41
C PHE A 92 2.60 0.60 -12.65
N ILE A 93 1.56 1.43 -12.53
CA ILE A 93 0.19 1.07 -12.90
C ILE A 93 0.11 0.93 -14.42
N LYS A 94 -0.23 -0.27 -14.89
CA LYS A 94 -0.41 -0.61 -16.32
C LYS A 94 -1.86 -0.90 -16.68
N ASP A 95 -2.62 -1.39 -15.70
CA ASP A 95 -4.07 -1.55 -15.82
C ASP A 95 -4.73 -0.74 -14.70
N ARG A 96 -5.27 0.43 -15.08
CA ARG A 96 -5.92 1.35 -14.14
C ARG A 96 -7.24 0.78 -13.62
N GLN A 97 -7.95 -0.03 -14.40
CA GLN A 97 -9.22 -0.62 -13.97
C GLN A 97 -8.97 -1.69 -12.91
N ALA A 98 -8.04 -2.61 -13.17
CA ALA A 98 -7.67 -3.63 -12.19
C ALA A 98 -7.15 -3.01 -10.88
N PHE A 99 -6.30 -1.99 -10.97
CA PHE A 99 -5.84 -1.23 -9.80
C PHE A 99 -6.99 -0.55 -9.05
N GLY A 100 -7.92 0.08 -9.77
CA GLY A 100 -9.09 0.72 -9.19
C GLY A 100 -9.99 -0.25 -8.44
N ASN A 101 -10.22 -1.44 -9.00
CA ASN A 101 -11.01 -2.48 -8.34
C ASN A 101 -10.36 -2.93 -7.02
N SER A 102 -9.04 -3.14 -7.00
CA SER A 102 -8.32 -3.46 -5.76
C SER A 102 -8.42 -2.33 -4.72
N VAL A 103 -8.34 -1.07 -5.15
CA VAL A 103 -8.50 0.08 -4.25
C VAL A 103 -9.91 0.14 -3.65
N GLU A 104 -10.96 -0.09 -4.45
CA GLU A 104 -12.34 -0.13 -3.96
C GLU A 104 -12.55 -1.28 -2.96
N GLU A 105 -11.95 -2.44 -3.19
CA GLU A 105 -11.99 -3.56 -2.25
C GLU A 105 -11.34 -3.21 -0.90
N VAL A 106 -10.16 -2.59 -0.92
CA VAL A 106 -9.52 -2.05 0.30
C VAL A 106 -10.42 -1.03 0.99
N LEU A 107 -11.02 -0.10 0.23
CA LEU A 107 -11.94 0.91 0.77
C LEU A 107 -13.25 0.31 1.31
N GLY A 108 -13.56 -0.93 0.95
CA GLY A 108 -14.64 -1.73 1.52
C GLY A 108 -14.40 -2.08 3.00
N TRP A 109 -13.16 -2.34 3.40
CA TRP A 109 -12.82 -2.66 4.79
C TRP A 109 -13.04 -1.50 5.75
N ASP A 110 -13.38 -1.79 7.00
CA ASP A 110 -13.66 -0.77 8.01
C ASP A 110 -12.38 -0.15 8.61
N ILE A 111 -11.70 0.68 7.81
CA ILE A 111 -10.39 1.25 8.12
C ILE A 111 -10.49 2.54 8.94
N GLU A 112 -9.86 2.55 10.12
CA GLU A 112 -9.63 3.73 10.96
C GLU A 112 -8.17 4.19 10.90
N ARG A 113 -7.24 3.24 10.89
CA ARG A 113 -5.79 3.47 10.96
C ARG A 113 -5.11 3.01 9.69
N VAL A 114 -4.04 3.69 9.29
CA VAL A 114 -3.18 3.27 8.18
C VAL A 114 -1.74 3.23 8.67
N ILE A 115 -1.19 2.04 8.73
CA ILE A 115 0.20 1.76 9.06
C ILE A 115 0.97 1.74 7.76
N VAL A 116 1.85 2.72 7.57
CA VAL A 116 2.59 2.91 6.32
C VAL A 116 4.02 2.39 6.45
N GLY A 117 4.57 1.80 5.39
CA GLY A 117 5.99 1.48 5.32
C GLY A 117 6.89 2.72 5.28
N HIS A 118 6.33 3.86 4.86
CA HIS A 118 7.07 5.10 4.66
C HIS A 118 6.37 6.32 5.26
N GLY A 119 6.97 6.86 6.32
CA GLY A 119 6.52 8.07 7.01
C GLY A 119 5.82 7.77 8.33
N GLU A 120 4.85 8.62 8.69
CA GLU A 120 4.13 8.54 9.96
C GLU A 120 2.82 7.76 9.81
N ASN A 121 2.49 6.91 10.78
CA ASN A 121 1.24 6.18 10.77
C ASN A 121 0.04 7.11 10.96
N LEU A 122 -1.06 6.82 10.26
CA LEU A 122 -2.34 7.45 10.52
C LEU A 122 -3.06 6.70 11.63
N THR A 123 -3.36 7.40 12.71
CA THR A 123 -4.03 6.83 13.90
C THR A 123 -5.55 7.03 13.89
N GLN A 124 -6.06 7.81 12.96
CA GLN A 124 -7.48 8.16 12.79
C GLN A 124 -7.78 8.54 11.33
N ASP A 125 -9.07 8.57 10.96
CA ASP A 125 -9.59 9.06 9.67
C ASP A 125 -9.03 8.33 8.43
N GLY A 126 -8.44 7.15 8.61
CA GLY A 126 -7.69 6.42 7.58
C GLY A 126 -8.47 6.22 6.27
N LYS A 127 -9.73 5.76 6.36
CA LYS A 127 -10.58 5.56 5.17
C LYS A 127 -10.85 6.88 4.41
N GLN A 128 -11.10 7.98 5.11
CA GLN A 128 -11.35 9.28 4.46
C GLN A 128 -10.10 9.75 3.72
N VAL A 129 -8.94 9.64 4.38
CA VAL A 129 -7.66 10.05 3.81
C VAL A 129 -7.32 9.20 2.57
N LEU A 130 -7.50 7.88 2.64
CA LEU A 130 -7.29 6.98 1.49
C LEU A 130 -8.18 7.36 0.29
N ARG A 131 -9.48 7.64 0.51
CA ARG A 131 -10.37 8.11 -0.56
C ARG A 131 -9.86 9.38 -1.22
N GLN A 132 -9.38 10.34 -0.44
CA GLN A 132 -8.79 11.56 -0.98
C GLN A 132 -7.53 11.28 -1.78
N SER A 133 -6.64 10.42 -1.28
CA SER A 133 -5.40 10.00 -1.95
C SER A 133 -5.64 9.30 -3.30
N PHE A 134 -6.79 8.63 -3.45
CA PHE A 134 -7.18 7.88 -4.65
C PHE A 134 -8.26 8.54 -5.51
N SER A 135 -8.71 9.75 -5.18
CA SER A 135 -9.74 10.50 -5.93
C SER A 135 -9.47 10.65 -7.43
N TRP A 136 -8.20 10.63 -7.84
CA TRP A 136 -7.77 10.68 -9.24
C TRP A 136 -8.08 9.39 -10.04
N LEU A 137 -8.52 8.30 -9.40
CA LEU A 137 -9.01 7.08 -10.06
C LEU A 137 -10.45 7.21 -10.56
N THR A 138 -11.24 8.08 -9.92
CA THR A 138 -12.63 8.39 -10.30
C THR A 138 -12.73 9.59 -11.25
N SER A 139 -11.62 10.28 -11.50
CA SER A 139 -11.49 11.36 -12.49
C SER A 139 -11.19 10.84 -13.89
#